data_AF-A0A3B9YNR2-F1
#
_entry.id   AF-A0A3B9YNR2-F1
#
_cell.length_a   1.000
_cell.length_b   1.000
_cell.length_c   1.000
_cell.angle_alpha   90.00
_cell.angle_beta   90.00
_cell.angle_gamma   90.00
#
_symmetry.space_group_name_H-M   'P 1'
#
loop_
_entity.id
_entity.type
_entity.pdbx_description
1 polymer ?
#
loop_
_entity_poly.entity_id
_entity_poly.type
_entity_poly.pdbx_seq_one_letter_code
_entity_poly.pdbx_strand_id
1 'polypeptide(L)'
;MPAASLRLTGVPGAGAWAHLCLGLLTGSQLPAPLLKGLPSLPKPLIVVLKDEEALEDLADALAALAPLFNLKAPPRAAFFGEDPAGRTAAFEHLHHGAELVLATAEALKAEAPTAREYGESRLVLRPRQGLRRAELAERLQSLGYRRVDFVECPGEYALRGAVVDFFPVEPPEPVRVLYEDDRIETLKHFDVETQAGNPNYLDEAALIPAVGLKSDMSLLGRLAKMGFWLVEEGFALGALGAPSAQVGLAAGLDLGAAAPPVFRADVAELARQCAAWSREGVKVRLFSLNRGEDERLQDLLEGRLPEGAVQFLIGPLRKGFLLPSEKLAALSSAEIFERSYRPPRRWEARHPGGGRLRWGELRKGDYVVHEAHGVARYLGLQPVSTASAPVAEPLPPQPEGRRILGRGAEPEPEAVMDCLTLEFRGGDRLFIPMTDFRQVQKFVGAEGHRPRLSSLDSKSWDEVKDRVREGVRELAGELLRLQAERAAVLGRVFEPDNRMEEEFAESFPFEETPDQRKAIEDARSDMQSGRPMDRVVVGDVGFGKTEVAMRAALKCAASGAQTAV
;
A
#
# COMPACT_ATOMS: atom_id res chain seq x y z
N MET A 1 30.81 0.39 -34.38
CA MET A 1 29.72 0.13 -35.35
C MET A 1 28.44 0.66 -34.73
N PRO A 2 27.59 1.41 -35.44
CA PRO A 2 26.32 1.84 -34.86
C PRO A 2 25.53 0.58 -34.48
N ALA A 3 25.03 0.52 -33.25
CA ALA A 3 24.33 -0.66 -32.76
C ALA A 3 23.13 -0.93 -33.66
N ALA A 4 23.14 -2.07 -34.37
CA ALA A 4 22.06 -2.45 -35.26
C ALA A 4 20.76 -2.55 -34.44
N SER A 5 19.76 -1.76 -34.83
CA SER A 5 18.41 -1.91 -34.30
C SER A 5 17.87 -3.26 -34.75
N LEU A 6 17.50 -4.12 -33.81
CA LEU A 6 16.89 -5.41 -34.08
C LEU A 6 15.35 -5.26 -34.07
N ARG A 7 14.64 -6.01 -34.90
CA ARG A 7 13.19 -6.13 -34.78
C ARG A 7 12.85 -7.50 -34.19
N LEU A 8 12.10 -7.51 -33.09
CA LEU A 8 11.58 -8.70 -32.42
C LEU A 8 10.08 -8.83 -32.71
N THR A 9 9.64 -10.06 -32.94
CA THR A 9 8.23 -10.36 -33.27
C THR A 9 7.67 -11.47 -32.41
N GLY A 10 6.35 -11.65 -32.45
CA GLY A 10 5.69 -12.76 -31.74
C GLY A 10 5.79 -12.62 -30.22
N VAL A 11 5.58 -11.42 -29.68
CA VAL A 11 5.54 -11.15 -28.23
C VAL A 11 4.13 -10.65 -27.85
N PRO A 12 3.15 -11.54 -27.70
CA PRO A 12 1.76 -11.15 -27.47
C PRO A 12 1.51 -10.83 -25.99
N GLY A 13 1.27 -9.55 -25.70
CA GLY A 13 0.81 -9.10 -24.37
C GLY A 13 1.87 -9.18 -23.25
N ALA A 14 1.51 -8.70 -22.07
CA ALA A 14 2.45 -8.46 -20.96
C ALA A 14 3.14 -9.73 -20.44
N GLY A 15 2.49 -10.90 -20.48
CA GLY A 15 3.11 -12.17 -20.08
C GLY A 15 4.30 -12.56 -20.96
N ALA A 16 4.15 -12.48 -22.28
CA ALA A 16 5.25 -12.76 -23.21
C ALA A 16 6.38 -11.73 -23.06
N TRP A 17 6.04 -10.46 -22.84
CA TRP A 17 7.01 -9.40 -22.56
C TRP A 17 7.79 -9.65 -21.27
N ALA A 18 7.12 -10.04 -20.18
CA ALA A 18 7.76 -10.36 -18.92
C ALA A 18 8.70 -11.56 -19.05
N HIS A 19 8.26 -12.62 -19.74
CA HIS A 19 9.09 -13.78 -20.02
C HIS A 19 10.34 -13.41 -20.83
N LEU A 20 10.21 -12.58 -21.87
CA LEU A 20 11.33 -12.03 -22.62
C LEU A 20 12.29 -11.26 -21.70
N CYS A 21 11.79 -10.34 -20.89
CA CYS A 21 12.61 -9.53 -19.99
C CYS A 21 13.38 -10.38 -18.97
N LEU A 22 12.71 -11.31 -18.30
CA LEU A 22 13.34 -12.21 -17.33
C LEU A 22 14.36 -13.13 -17.99
N GLY A 23 14.06 -13.64 -19.19
CA GLY A 23 14.99 -14.47 -19.94
C GLY A 23 16.25 -13.71 -20.36
N LEU A 24 16.12 -12.45 -20.78
CA LEU A 24 17.25 -11.59 -21.12
C LEU A 24 18.10 -11.24 -19.90
N LEU A 25 17.48 -11.00 -18.75
CA LEU A 25 18.17 -10.65 -17.50
C LEU A 25 18.90 -11.85 -16.87
N THR A 26 18.31 -13.04 -16.95
CA THR A 26 18.86 -14.28 -16.35
C THR A 26 19.74 -15.07 -17.32
N GLY A 27 19.64 -14.81 -18.63
CA GLY A 27 20.30 -15.59 -19.67
C GLY A 27 19.71 -17.00 -19.84
N SER A 28 18.49 -17.24 -19.35
CA SER A 28 17.85 -18.56 -19.32
C SER A 28 16.47 -18.55 -19.97
N GLN A 29 15.96 -19.71 -20.38
CA GLN A 29 14.60 -19.92 -20.89
C GLN A 29 14.22 -19.07 -22.13
N LEU A 30 15.19 -18.53 -22.87
CA LEU A 30 14.94 -17.87 -24.16
C LEU A 30 15.15 -18.85 -25.33
N PRO A 31 14.39 -18.71 -26.42
CA PRO A 31 14.60 -19.51 -27.62
C PRO A 31 16.03 -19.39 -28.16
N ALA A 32 16.65 -20.53 -28.51
CA ALA A 32 18.02 -20.57 -29.01
C ALA A 32 18.33 -19.63 -30.21
N PRO A 33 17.41 -19.41 -31.19
CA PRO A 33 17.62 -18.43 -32.25
C PRO A 33 17.78 -17.00 -31.74
N LEU A 34 17.03 -16.64 -30.69
CA LEU A 34 17.10 -15.32 -30.05
C LEU A 34 18.45 -15.11 -29.37
N LEU A 35 18.92 -16.11 -28.63
CA LEU A 35 20.21 -16.09 -27.92
C LEU A 35 21.41 -15.98 -28.87
N LYS A 36 21.35 -16.58 -30.06
CA LYS A 36 22.41 -16.46 -31.09
C LYS A 36 22.43 -15.10 -31.78
N GLY A 37 21.28 -14.42 -31.82
CA GLY A 37 21.12 -13.13 -32.50
C GLY A 37 21.41 -11.91 -31.61
N LEU A 38 21.50 -12.09 -30.29
CA LEU A 38 21.67 -10.98 -29.35
C LEU A 38 23.14 -10.83 -28.90
N PRO A 39 23.70 -9.61 -28.91
CA PRO A 39 25.01 -9.33 -28.32
C PRO A 39 24.96 -9.46 -26.79
N SER A 40 26.11 -9.43 -26.11
CA SER A 40 26.17 -9.33 -24.65
C SER A 40 25.35 -8.12 -24.19
N LEU A 41 24.27 -8.36 -23.45
CA LEU A 41 23.30 -7.33 -23.09
C LEU A 41 23.84 -6.46 -21.96
N PRO A 42 24.11 -5.17 -22.18
CA PRO A 42 24.45 -4.25 -21.10
C PRO A 42 23.25 -4.10 -20.15
N LYS A 43 23.50 -4.14 -18.85
CA LYS A 43 22.51 -3.77 -17.82
C LYS A 43 22.55 -2.24 -17.60
N PRO A 44 21.41 -1.57 -17.32
CA PRO A 44 20.06 -2.14 -17.19
C PRO A 44 19.41 -2.56 -18.52
N LEU A 45 18.42 -3.44 -18.44
CA LEU A 45 17.43 -3.59 -19.52
C LEU A 45 16.42 -2.45 -19.40
N ILE A 46 16.18 -1.68 -20.47
CA ILE A 46 15.25 -0.55 -20.48
C ILE A 46 14.08 -0.93 -21.39
N VAL A 47 12.86 -0.91 -20.86
CA VAL A 47 11.64 -1.26 -21.58
C VAL A 47 10.78 -0.03 -21.70
N VAL A 48 10.47 0.35 -22.94
CA VAL A 48 9.61 1.49 -23.28
C VAL A 48 8.24 0.98 -23.68
N LEU A 49 7.23 1.45 -22.96
CA LEU A 49 5.85 1.03 -23.08
C LEU A 49 4.98 2.21 -23.49
N LYS A 50 3.85 1.92 -24.14
CA LYS A 50 2.96 2.94 -24.71
C LYS A 50 2.28 3.83 -23.65
N ASP A 51 1.89 3.27 -22.50
CA ASP A 51 1.07 3.92 -21.48
C ASP A 51 1.31 3.31 -20.08
N GLU A 52 0.75 3.96 -19.05
CA GLU A 52 0.82 3.49 -17.66
C GLU A 52 0.22 2.09 -17.48
N GLU A 53 -0.84 1.76 -18.22
CA GLU A 53 -1.50 0.46 -18.14
C GLU A 53 -0.56 -0.68 -18.59
N ALA A 54 0.14 -0.51 -19.72
CA ALA A 54 1.13 -1.48 -20.17
C ALA A 54 2.30 -1.61 -19.19
N LEU A 55 2.68 -0.52 -18.52
CA LEU A 55 3.72 -0.51 -17.48
C LEU A 55 3.31 -1.33 -16.26
N GLU A 56 2.12 -1.09 -15.73
CA GLU A 56 1.56 -1.86 -14.61
C GLU A 56 1.39 -3.34 -14.99
N ASP A 57 0.81 -3.64 -16.16
CA ASP A 57 0.62 -5.00 -16.66
C ASP A 57 1.94 -5.77 -16.74
N LEU A 58 3.00 -5.13 -17.24
CA LEU A 58 4.32 -5.74 -17.33
C LEU A 58 4.96 -5.91 -15.95
N ALA A 59 4.81 -4.94 -15.05
CA ALA A 59 5.31 -5.04 -13.68
C ALA A 59 4.66 -6.23 -12.93
N ASP A 60 3.35 -6.37 -13.05
CA ASP A 60 2.58 -7.48 -12.48
C ASP A 60 3.02 -8.82 -13.08
N ALA A 61 3.15 -8.89 -14.41
CA ALA A 61 3.61 -10.09 -15.11
C ALA A 61 5.04 -10.50 -14.74
N LEU A 62 5.96 -9.55 -14.52
CA LEU A 62 7.32 -9.83 -14.05
C LEU A 62 7.32 -10.48 -12.66
N ALA A 63 6.47 -9.99 -11.75
CA ALA A 63 6.31 -10.58 -10.43
C ALA A 63 5.71 -11.99 -10.51
N ALA A 64 4.66 -12.16 -11.33
CA ALA A 64 4.00 -13.45 -11.52
C ALA A 64 4.93 -14.52 -12.12
N LEU A 65 5.78 -14.15 -13.08
CA LEU A 65 6.66 -15.10 -13.78
C LEU A 65 8.02 -15.31 -13.10
N ALA A 66 8.42 -14.47 -12.13
CA ALA A 66 9.70 -14.62 -11.43
C ALA A 66 9.99 -16.03 -10.88
N PRO A 67 9.00 -16.76 -10.29
CA PRO A 67 9.21 -18.13 -9.83
C PRO A 67 9.58 -19.12 -10.95
N LEU A 68 9.10 -18.90 -12.19
CA LEU A 68 9.45 -19.77 -13.32
C LEU A 68 10.95 -19.72 -13.64
N PHE A 69 11.60 -18.60 -13.34
CA PHE A 69 13.03 -18.37 -13.53
C PHE A 69 13.87 -18.70 -12.27
N ASN A 70 13.28 -19.39 -11.28
CA ASN A 70 13.89 -19.68 -9.98
C ASN A 70 14.35 -18.43 -9.22
N LEU A 71 13.70 -17.29 -9.45
CA LEU A 71 13.99 -16.05 -8.74
C LEU A 71 13.17 -16.00 -7.46
N LYS A 72 13.81 -15.67 -6.33
CA LYS A 72 13.11 -15.45 -5.06
C LYS A 72 12.25 -14.18 -5.06
N ALA A 73 12.63 -13.20 -5.89
CA ALA A 73 11.97 -11.92 -6.05
C ALA A 73 12.19 -11.41 -7.49
N PRO A 74 11.31 -10.54 -8.01
CA PRO A 74 11.55 -9.89 -9.30
C PRO A 74 12.85 -9.08 -9.30
N PRO A 75 13.46 -8.84 -10.49
CA PRO A 75 14.67 -8.04 -10.60
C PRO A 75 14.44 -6.63 -10.04
N ARG A 76 15.49 -6.00 -9.51
CA ARG A 76 15.39 -4.63 -9.01
C ARG A 76 15.06 -3.70 -10.17
N ALA A 77 13.84 -3.18 -10.16
CA ALA A 77 13.29 -2.38 -11.24
C ALA A 77 13.05 -0.93 -10.82
N ALA A 78 13.34 0.01 -11.72
CA ALA A 78 12.90 1.40 -11.62
C ALA A 78 11.70 1.63 -12.55
N PHE A 79 10.63 2.22 -12.02
CA PHE A 79 9.36 2.42 -12.74
C PHE A 79 9.13 3.90 -13.01
N PHE A 80 9.28 4.32 -14.26
CA PHE A 80 9.02 5.68 -14.71
C PHE A 80 7.68 5.76 -15.42
N GLY A 81 6.63 5.92 -14.61
CA GLY A 81 5.27 6.15 -15.07
C GLY A 81 4.90 7.63 -15.22
N GLU A 82 3.61 7.87 -15.42
CA GLU A 82 3.01 9.20 -15.53
C GLU A 82 2.91 9.92 -14.17
N ASP A 83 2.90 9.18 -13.05
CA ASP A 83 2.87 9.75 -11.70
C ASP A 83 4.23 10.38 -11.30
N PRO A 84 4.28 11.69 -10.97
CA PRO A 84 5.50 12.35 -10.53
C PRO A 84 6.13 11.76 -9.27
N ALA A 85 5.33 11.33 -8.29
CA ALA A 85 5.85 10.80 -7.02
C ALA A 85 6.55 9.45 -7.23
N GLY A 86 5.94 8.56 -8.01
CA GLY A 86 6.51 7.30 -8.46
C GLY A 86 7.81 7.49 -9.23
N ARG A 87 7.89 8.49 -10.12
CA ARG A 87 9.15 8.80 -10.83
C ARG A 87 10.26 9.24 -9.88
N THR A 88 9.94 10.03 -8.87
CA THR A 88 10.94 10.44 -7.86
C THR A 88 11.47 9.23 -7.10
N ALA A 89 10.59 8.33 -6.65
CA ALA A 89 10.99 7.07 -6.02
C ALA A 89 11.88 6.20 -6.94
N ALA A 90 11.53 6.12 -8.23
CA ALA A 90 12.26 5.32 -9.21
C ALA A 90 13.72 5.75 -9.40
N PHE A 91 14.05 7.03 -9.16
CA PHE A 91 15.43 7.48 -9.21
C PHE A 91 16.31 6.86 -8.11
N GLU A 92 15.76 6.47 -6.95
CA GLU A 92 16.50 5.78 -5.91
C GLU A 92 16.90 4.37 -6.38
N HIS A 93 15.96 3.63 -6.97
CA HIS A 93 16.26 2.33 -7.57
C HIS A 93 17.28 2.45 -8.71
N LEU A 94 17.14 3.46 -9.57
CA LEU A 94 18.09 3.71 -10.66
C LEU A 94 19.48 4.06 -10.13
N HIS A 95 19.58 4.91 -9.09
CA HIS A 95 20.85 5.29 -8.46
C HIS A 95 21.56 4.10 -7.84
N HIS A 96 20.81 3.20 -7.21
CA HIS A 96 21.37 1.99 -6.62
C HIS A 96 21.73 0.90 -7.66
N GLY A 97 21.45 1.11 -8.95
CA GLY A 97 21.85 0.24 -10.05
C GLY A 97 20.76 -0.73 -10.50
N ALA A 98 19.51 -0.25 -10.64
CA ALA A 98 18.39 -1.02 -11.17
C ALA A 98 18.83 -1.92 -12.35
N GLU A 99 18.40 -3.17 -12.35
CA GLU A 99 18.68 -4.12 -13.43
C GLU A 99 17.68 -3.98 -14.58
N LEU A 100 16.49 -3.47 -14.26
CA LEU A 100 15.39 -3.24 -15.17
C LEU A 100 14.88 -1.81 -15.00
N VAL A 101 14.54 -1.16 -16.11
CA VAL A 101 13.87 0.13 -16.11
C VAL A 101 12.62 -0.02 -16.97
N LEU A 102 11.44 0.18 -16.40
CA LEU A 102 10.21 0.30 -17.16
C LEU A 102 9.85 1.78 -17.28
N ALA A 103 9.60 2.26 -18.48
CA ALA A 103 9.26 3.66 -18.71
C ALA A 103 8.13 3.79 -19.73
N THR A 104 7.19 4.70 -19.49
CA THR A 104 6.22 5.07 -20.52
C THR A 104 6.85 6.05 -21.52
N ALA A 105 6.34 6.06 -22.75
CA ALA A 105 6.76 7.03 -23.77
C ALA A 105 6.63 8.49 -23.31
N GLU A 106 5.65 8.79 -22.47
CA GLU A 106 5.45 10.12 -21.90
C GLU A 106 6.46 10.43 -20.79
N ALA A 107 6.73 9.49 -19.88
CA ALA A 107 7.69 9.67 -18.81
C ALA A 107 9.12 9.96 -19.31
N LEU A 108 9.50 9.42 -20.48
CA LEU A 108 10.79 9.68 -21.12
C LEU A 108 11.03 11.16 -21.45
N LYS A 109 9.96 11.94 -21.64
CA LYS A 109 10.03 13.38 -21.94
C LYS A 109 10.21 14.23 -20.69
N ALA A 110 9.90 13.69 -19.50
CA ALA A 110 9.99 14.41 -18.25
C ALA A 110 11.43 14.78 -17.90
N GLU A 111 11.60 15.86 -17.13
CA GLU A 111 12.90 16.25 -16.56
C GLU A 111 13.44 15.14 -15.65
N ALA A 112 14.75 14.91 -15.74
CA ALA A 112 15.45 13.93 -14.92
C ALA A 112 16.80 14.50 -14.47
N PRO A 113 17.12 14.43 -13.17
CA PRO A 113 18.44 14.81 -12.70
C PRO A 113 19.49 13.86 -13.28
N THR A 114 20.71 14.34 -13.47
CA THR A 114 21.86 13.48 -13.75
C THR A 114 22.16 12.56 -12.55
N ALA A 115 22.94 11.49 -12.77
CA ALA A 115 23.39 10.62 -11.67
C ALA A 115 24.16 11.40 -10.60
N ARG A 116 24.92 12.42 -11.00
CA ARG A 116 25.66 13.31 -10.11
C ARG A 116 24.72 14.21 -9.32
N GLU A 117 23.82 14.92 -9.97
CA GLU A 117 22.85 15.81 -9.29
C GLU A 117 21.99 15.05 -8.29
N TYR A 118 21.50 13.86 -8.67
CA TYR A 118 20.75 13.01 -7.76
C TYR A 118 21.61 12.55 -6.57
N GLY A 119 22.85 12.10 -6.83
CA GLY A 119 23.79 11.70 -5.78
C GLY A 119 24.15 12.83 -4.81
N GLU A 120 24.36 14.05 -5.30
CA GLU A 120 24.65 15.25 -4.49
C GLU A 120 23.41 15.74 -3.70
N SER A 121 22.20 15.45 -4.20
CA SER A 121 20.94 15.76 -3.50
C SER A 121 20.68 14.82 -2.32
N ARG A 122 21.15 13.58 -2.40
CA ARG A 122 20.98 12.56 -1.35
C ARG A 122 21.84 12.88 -0.14
N LEU A 123 21.25 12.77 1.04
CA LEU A 123 21.96 12.94 2.32
C LEU A 123 21.80 11.65 3.13
N VAL A 124 22.92 11.07 3.56
CA VAL A 124 22.90 9.95 4.51
C VAL A 124 23.09 10.51 5.91
N LEU A 125 22.11 10.27 6.76
CA LEU A 125 22.14 10.60 8.18
C LEU A 125 22.72 9.43 8.95
N ARG A 126 23.61 9.70 9.91
CA ARG A 126 24.18 8.70 10.81
C ARG A 126 24.14 9.17 12.26
N PRO A 127 24.05 8.25 13.24
CA PRO A 127 24.24 8.60 14.64
C PRO A 127 25.58 9.30 14.85
N ARG A 128 25.61 10.24 15.79
CA ARG A 128 26.76 11.09 16.18
C ARG A 128 27.26 12.06 15.11
N GLN A 129 26.55 12.19 13.99
CA GLN A 129 26.89 13.15 12.94
C GLN A 129 26.64 14.59 13.42
N GLY A 130 27.63 15.47 13.26
CA GLY A 130 27.48 16.92 13.49
C GLY A 130 26.72 17.58 12.34
N LEU A 131 25.41 17.44 12.33
CA LEU A 131 24.47 18.12 11.46
C LEU A 131 23.47 18.81 12.36
N ARG A 132 23.22 20.11 12.21
CA ARG A 132 22.28 20.81 13.10
C ARG A 132 20.84 20.55 12.69
N ARG A 133 19.93 20.64 13.67
CA ARG A 133 18.49 20.43 13.43
C ARG A 133 17.90 21.38 12.39
N ALA A 134 18.30 22.65 12.45
CA ALA A 134 17.87 23.66 11.48
C ALA A 134 18.37 23.35 10.07
N GLU A 135 19.62 22.88 9.94
CA GLU A 135 20.21 22.49 8.66
C GLU A 135 19.49 21.29 8.03
N LEU A 136 19.12 20.28 8.84
CA LEU A 136 18.31 19.17 8.36
C LEU A 136 16.92 19.63 7.89
N ALA A 137 16.26 20.53 8.63
CA ALA A 137 14.96 21.06 8.25
C ALA A 137 15.01 21.85 6.94
N GLU A 138 16.02 22.70 6.77
CA GLU A 138 16.26 23.44 5.51
C GLU A 138 16.52 22.46 4.36
N ARG A 139 17.28 21.39 4.60
CA ARG A 139 17.53 20.36 3.60
C ARG A 139 16.26 19.62 3.21
N LEU A 140 15.45 19.17 4.17
CA LEU A 140 14.15 18.52 3.94
C LEU A 140 13.25 19.41 3.08
N GLN A 141 13.13 20.69 3.44
CA GLN A 141 12.32 21.65 2.69
C GLN A 141 12.84 21.84 1.25
N SER A 142 14.16 21.95 1.06
CA SER A 142 14.78 22.08 -0.28
C SER A 142 14.56 20.85 -1.17
N LEU A 143 14.39 19.68 -0.56
CA LEU A 143 14.12 18.40 -1.23
C LEU A 143 12.62 18.19 -1.50
N GLY A 144 11.78 19.16 -1.15
CA GLY A 144 10.33 19.15 -1.38
C GLY A 144 9.51 18.47 -0.30
N TYR A 145 10.08 18.18 0.86
CA TYR A 145 9.29 17.65 1.97
C TYR A 145 8.37 18.73 2.53
N ARG A 146 7.13 18.34 2.82
CA ARG A 146 6.13 19.21 3.42
C ARG A 146 6.30 19.21 4.94
N ARG A 147 6.41 20.41 5.53
CA ARG A 147 6.39 20.56 6.98
C ARG A 147 4.97 20.36 7.51
N VAL A 148 4.83 19.47 8.46
CA VAL A 148 3.58 19.14 9.15
C VAL A 148 3.82 19.11 10.66
N ASP A 149 2.74 19.12 11.43
CA ASP A 149 2.84 18.93 12.89
C ASP A 149 3.06 17.46 13.24
N PHE A 150 2.56 16.55 12.39
CA PHE A 150 2.65 15.11 12.56
C PHE A 150 2.82 14.44 11.21
N VAL A 151 3.83 13.59 11.14
CA VAL A 151 4.17 12.85 9.94
C VAL A 151 3.27 11.63 9.83
N GLU A 152 2.55 11.53 8.71
CA GLU A 152 1.63 10.43 8.41
C GLU A 152 1.90 9.81 7.05
N CYS A 153 2.35 10.61 6.07
CA CYS A 153 2.54 10.19 4.69
C CYS A 153 4.00 10.40 4.21
N PRO A 154 4.47 9.61 3.22
CA PRO A 154 5.74 9.88 2.54
C PRO A 154 5.85 11.31 2.00
N GLY A 155 7.03 11.90 2.10
CA GLY A 155 7.29 13.29 1.71
C GLY A 155 6.94 14.33 2.77
N GLU A 156 6.64 13.91 4.01
CA GLU A 156 6.35 14.82 5.12
C GLU A 156 7.49 14.86 6.16
N TYR A 157 7.60 15.97 6.90
CA TYR A 157 8.47 16.07 8.06
C TYR A 157 7.89 16.96 9.17
N ALA A 158 8.25 16.67 10.42
CA ALA A 158 7.86 17.43 11.61
C ALA A 158 9.07 17.75 12.50
N LEU A 159 9.01 18.89 13.19
CA LEU A 159 10.03 19.32 14.15
C LEU A 159 9.42 19.38 15.55
N ARG A 160 9.94 18.60 16.50
CA ARG A 160 9.39 18.49 17.87
C ARG A 160 10.51 18.44 18.90
N GLY A 161 10.67 19.51 19.68
CA GLY A 161 11.75 19.58 20.68
C GLY A 161 13.13 19.23 20.09
N ALA A 162 13.75 18.20 20.66
CA ALA A 162 15.03 17.64 20.22
C ALA A 162 14.92 16.64 19.05
N VAL A 163 13.75 16.49 18.45
CA VAL A 163 13.47 15.48 17.43
C VAL A 163 13.11 16.10 16.08
N VAL A 164 13.55 15.44 15.01
CA VAL A 164 13.06 15.63 13.64
C VAL A 164 12.53 14.32 13.14
N ASP A 165 11.25 14.30 12.77
CA ASP A 165 10.64 13.15 12.11
C ASP A 165 10.46 13.45 10.64
N PHE A 166 10.75 12.49 9.78
CA PHE A 166 10.49 12.59 8.36
C PHE A 166 10.10 11.23 7.78
N PHE A 167 9.36 11.25 6.68
CA PHE A 167 8.91 10.04 6.00
C PHE A 167 9.49 10.03 4.57
N PRO A 168 10.57 9.27 4.32
CA PRO A 168 11.15 9.16 2.99
C PRO A 168 10.14 8.62 1.96
N VAL A 169 10.35 8.97 0.70
CA VAL A 169 9.51 8.46 -0.40
C VAL A 169 9.86 7.00 -0.74
N GLU A 170 11.14 6.63 -0.65
CA GLU A 170 11.67 5.30 -0.95
C GLU A 170 12.97 5.03 -0.15
N PRO A 171 13.04 3.94 0.65
CA PRO A 171 11.91 3.13 1.06
C PRO A 171 10.94 3.97 1.91
N PRO A 172 9.63 3.70 1.85
CA PRO A 172 8.63 4.42 2.63
C PRO A 172 8.62 3.95 4.09
N GLU A 173 9.71 4.20 4.80
CA GLU A 173 9.83 3.86 6.22
C GLU A 173 10.10 5.13 7.04
N PRO A 174 9.15 5.57 7.89
CA PRO A 174 9.28 6.81 8.66
C PRO A 174 10.46 6.75 9.64
N VAL A 175 11.21 7.85 9.75
CA VAL A 175 12.43 7.95 10.55
C VAL A 175 12.31 9.09 11.55
N ARG A 176 12.68 8.78 12.80
CA ARG A 176 12.83 9.71 13.90
C ARG A 176 14.31 9.94 14.18
N VAL A 177 14.73 11.20 14.08
CA VAL A 177 16.09 11.67 14.36
C VAL A 177 16.08 12.39 15.71
N LEU A 178 16.73 11.80 16.72
CA LEU A 178 16.93 12.44 18.01
C LEU A 178 18.23 13.23 17.99
N TYR A 179 18.19 14.45 18.51
CA TYR A 179 19.34 15.34 18.65
C TYR A 179 19.77 15.50 20.10
N GLU A 180 21.08 15.68 20.27
CA GLU A 180 21.68 16.22 21.49
C GLU A 180 22.56 17.39 21.04
N ASP A 181 22.30 18.59 21.58
CA ASP A 181 22.94 19.84 21.14
C ASP A 181 22.91 20.01 19.60
N ASP A 182 24.09 20.05 18.96
CA ASP A 182 24.29 20.28 17.52
C ASP A 182 24.62 18.98 16.75
N ARG A 183 24.31 17.80 17.30
CA ARG A 183 24.54 16.51 16.65
C ARG A 183 23.33 15.58 16.69
N ILE A 184 23.27 14.67 15.72
CA ILE A 184 22.33 13.54 15.74
C ILE A 184 22.81 12.57 16.83
N GLU A 185 21.96 12.23 17.77
CA GLU A 185 22.27 11.25 18.81
C GLU A 185 21.87 9.85 18.36
N THR A 186 20.62 9.66 17.97
CA THR A 186 20.11 8.36 17.48
C THR A 186 19.13 8.52 16.32
N LEU A 187 19.01 7.45 15.54
CA LEU A 187 18.03 7.28 14.47
C LEU A 187 17.19 6.05 14.80
N LYS A 188 15.88 6.10 14.56
CA LYS A 188 14.98 4.93 14.68
C LYS A 188 13.77 5.07 13.78
N HIS A 189 13.13 3.96 13.42
CA HIS A 189 11.79 4.01 12.85
C HIS A 189 10.76 4.39 13.93
N PHE A 190 9.59 4.87 13.52
CA PHE A 190 8.47 5.11 14.41
C PHE A 190 7.15 4.76 13.73
N ASP A 191 6.12 4.47 14.52
CA ASP A 191 4.78 4.17 14.02
C ASP A 191 4.01 5.47 13.78
N VAL A 192 3.50 5.70 12.57
CA VAL A 192 2.84 6.96 12.20
C VAL A 192 1.46 7.15 12.85
N GLU A 193 0.82 6.10 13.34
CA GLU A 193 -0.48 6.25 14.01
C GLU A 193 -0.29 6.67 15.47
N THR A 194 0.53 5.90 16.19
CA THR A 194 0.82 6.10 17.62
C THR A 194 1.89 7.15 17.88
N GLN A 195 2.65 7.52 16.84
CA GLN A 195 3.81 8.42 16.91
C GLN A 195 4.92 7.91 17.86
N ALA A 196 4.87 6.64 18.24
CA ALA A 196 5.82 6.00 19.14
C ALA A 196 7.03 5.47 18.37
N GLY A 197 8.23 5.68 18.93
CA GLY A 197 9.47 5.17 18.35
C GLY A 197 9.60 3.66 18.50
N ASN A 198 10.11 2.99 17.47
CA ASN A 198 10.51 1.60 17.51
C ASN A 198 11.69 1.43 18.51
N PRO A 199 11.79 0.31 19.25
CA PRO A 199 12.94 0.03 20.11
C PRO A 199 14.27 -0.11 19.35
N ASN A 200 14.24 -0.45 18.06
CA ASN A 200 15.45 -0.70 17.27
C ASN A 200 16.03 0.59 16.70
N TYR A 201 17.32 0.80 16.93
CA TYR A 201 18.08 1.91 16.37
C TYR A 201 18.57 1.59 14.95
N LEU A 202 18.75 2.65 14.15
CA LEU A 202 19.29 2.58 12.80
C LEU A 202 20.73 3.07 12.78
N ASP A 203 21.57 2.36 12.01
CA ASP A 203 22.96 2.77 11.74
C ASP A 203 23.02 3.94 10.76
N GLU A 204 22.07 4.02 9.83
CA GLU A 204 21.92 5.13 8.91
C GLU A 204 20.49 5.28 8.40
N ALA A 205 20.15 6.48 7.92
CA ALA A 205 18.91 6.76 7.22
C ALA A 205 19.20 7.63 5.99
N ALA A 206 18.58 7.30 4.86
CA ALA A 206 18.72 8.06 3.63
C ALA A 206 17.62 9.13 3.54
N LEU A 207 18.03 10.37 3.34
CA LEU A 207 17.17 11.47 2.92
C LEU A 207 17.34 11.69 1.42
N ILE A 208 16.29 11.39 0.67
CA ILE A 208 16.21 11.50 -0.79
C ILE A 208 15.19 12.58 -1.18
N PRO A 209 15.24 13.15 -2.41
CA PRO A 209 14.22 14.09 -2.88
C PRO A 209 12.79 13.52 -2.74
N ALA A 210 11.85 14.35 -2.27
CA ALA A 210 10.42 14.00 -2.23
C ALA A 210 9.67 14.45 -3.48
N VAL A 211 10.25 15.39 -4.23
CA VAL A 211 9.73 15.89 -5.52
C VAL A 211 10.82 15.80 -6.59
N GLY A 212 10.42 15.90 -7.86
CA GLY A 212 11.37 15.90 -8.97
C GLY A 212 12.40 17.03 -8.85
N LEU A 213 13.67 16.71 -9.04
CA LEU A 213 14.74 17.70 -9.12
C LEU A 213 14.68 18.38 -10.49
N LYS A 214 14.75 19.71 -10.50
CA LYS A 214 14.85 20.49 -11.73
C LYS A 214 16.14 20.13 -12.47
N SER A 215 16.04 19.90 -13.77
CA SER A 215 17.17 19.50 -14.61
C SER A 215 16.91 19.89 -16.05
N ASP A 216 17.94 20.36 -16.75
CA ASP A 216 17.88 20.60 -18.20
C ASP A 216 17.94 19.30 -19.02
N MET A 217 18.16 18.16 -18.35
CA MET A 217 18.21 16.83 -18.97
C MET A 217 16.85 16.14 -18.89
N SER A 218 16.40 15.55 -19.99
CA SER A 218 15.23 14.66 -19.98
C SER A 218 15.58 13.25 -19.49
N LEU A 219 14.59 12.49 -19.05
CA LEU A 219 14.77 11.08 -18.69
C LEU A 219 15.33 10.27 -19.87
N LEU A 220 14.86 10.54 -21.09
CA LEU A 220 15.43 9.96 -22.31
C LEU A 220 16.94 10.26 -22.40
N GLY A 221 17.35 11.51 -22.17
CA GLY A 221 18.76 11.90 -22.17
C GLY A 221 19.58 11.20 -21.09
N ARG A 222 19.01 11.04 -19.88
CA ARG A 222 19.64 10.32 -18.76
C ARG A 222 19.86 8.84 -19.10
N LEU A 223 18.88 8.22 -19.76
CA LEU A 223 18.90 6.79 -20.08
C LEU A 223 19.62 6.46 -21.40
N ALA A 224 19.75 7.41 -22.35
CA ALA A 224 20.15 7.14 -23.74
C ALA A 224 21.47 6.38 -23.89
N LYS A 225 22.40 6.52 -22.94
CA LYS A 225 23.71 5.82 -22.96
C LYS A 225 23.76 4.62 -22.01
N MET A 226 22.63 4.28 -21.41
CA MET A 226 22.49 3.16 -20.49
C MET A 226 21.89 1.97 -21.23
N GLY A 227 22.42 0.78 -20.94
CA GLY A 227 21.66 -0.44 -21.12
C GLY A 227 21.29 -0.84 -22.54
N PHE A 228 20.42 -1.86 -22.62
CA PHE A 228 19.79 -2.33 -23.84
C PHE A 228 18.32 -1.93 -23.84
N TRP A 229 17.81 -1.42 -24.97
CA TRP A 229 16.45 -0.90 -25.05
C TRP A 229 15.52 -1.90 -25.75
N LEU A 230 14.41 -2.24 -25.10
CA LEU A 230 13.26 -2.90 -25.70
C LEU A 230 12.15 -1.85 -25.86
N VAL A 231 11.60 -1.75 -27.06
CA VAL A 231 10.65 -0.69 -27.40
C VAL A 231 9.41 -1.28 -27.99
N GLU A 232 8.26 -0.97 -27.42
CA GLU A 232 6.98 -1.34 -28.01
C GLU A 232 6.78 -0.68 -29.39
N GLU A 233 6.19 -1.44 -30.33
CA GLU A 233 5.91 -0.98 -31.69
C GLU A 233 5.07 0.30 -31.70
N GLY A 234 5.35 1.17 -32.69
CA GLY A 234 4.71 2.48 -32.80
C GLY A 234 5.52 3.62 -32.17
N PHE A 235 6.58 3.30 -31.41
CA PHE A 235 7.51 4.30 -30.88
C PHE A 235 8.84 4.32 -31.64
N ALA A 236 9.12 5.44 -32.30
CA ALA A 236 10.44 5.70 -32.87
C ALA A 236 11.34 6.32 -31.81
N LEU A 237 12.15 5.49 -31.14
CA LEU A 237 13.38 6.00 -30.54
C LEU A 237 14.21 6.56 -31.70
N GLY A 238 14.51 7.86 -31.70
CA GLY A 238 15.43 8.45 -32.67
C GLY A 238 16.82 7.79 -32.62
N ALA A 239 17.81 8.38 -33.27
CA ALA A 239 19.20 7.89 -33.22
C ALA A 239 19.84 8.10 -31.82
N LEU A 240 19.35 7.40 -30.79
CA LEU A 240 19.84 7.44 -29.41
C LEU A 240 21.22 6.80 -29.26
N GLY A 241 21.74 6.16 -30.30
CA GLY A 241 23.05 5.51 -30.29
C GLY A 241 23.14 4.29 -29.36
N ALA A 242 22.06 3.95 -28.65
CA ALA A 242 21.95 2.78 -27.78
C ALA A 242 21.63 1.50 -28.57
N PRO A 243 22.12 0.33 -28.13
CA PRO A 243 21.62 -0.94 -28.65
C PRO A 243 20.15 -1.09 -28.29
N SER A 244 19.31 -1.30 -29.31
CA SER A 244 17.86 -1.34 -29.17
C SER A 244 17.23 -2.45 -30.00
N ALA A 245 16.10 -2.97 -29.52
CA ALA A 245 15.20 -3.80 -30.28
C ALA A 245 13.78 -3.24 -30.23
N GLN A 246 13.14 -3.17 -31.39
CA GLN A 246 11.73 -2.84 -31.54
C GLN A 246 10.91 -4.13 -31.50
N VAL A 247 9.95 -4.22 -30.60
CA VAL A 247 9.09 -5.38 -30.39
C VAL A 247 7.72 -5.09 -31.01
N GLY A 248 7.32 -5.87 -32.02
CA GLY A 248 6.10 -5.63 -32.78
C GLY A 248 5.59 -6.83 -33.56
N LEU A 249 4.63 -6.60 -34.46
CA LEU A 249 3.99 -7.65 -35.29
C LEU A 249 4.56 -7.73 -36.71
N ALA A 250 5.35 -6.75 -37.16
CA ALA A 250 5.98 -6.73 -38.49
C ALA A 250 7.21 -7.66 -38.59
N ALA A 251 7.55 -8.17 -39.78
CA ALA A 251 8.64 -9.15 -40.00
C ALA A 251 9.98 -8.81 -39.29
N GLY A 252 10.54 -9.80 -38.57
CA GLY A 252 11.74 -9.65 -37.74
C GLY A 252 12.17 -10.99 -37.13
N LEU A 253 12.99 -10.94 -36.07
CA LEU A 253 13.38 -12.11 -35.29
C LEU A 253 12.25 -12.53 -34.36
N ASP A 254 11.65 -13.68 -34.67
CA ASP A 254 10.47 -14.15 -33.96
C ASP A 254 10.83 -14.81 -32.62
N LEU A 255 10.24 -14.31 -31.52
CA LEU A 255 10.27 -14.97 -30.21
C LEU A 255 9.53 -16.31 -30.26
N GLY A 256 8.59 -16.46 -31.20
CA GLY A 256 7.76 -17.63 -31.35
C GLY A 256 6.70 -17.74 -30.26
N ALA A 257 6.42 -16.67 -29.51
CA ALA A 257 5.30 -16.68 -28.58
C ALA A 257 3.99 -16.36 -29.29
N ALA A 258 2.93 -17.07 -28.90
CA ALA A 258 1.59 -16.93 -29.48
C ALA A 258 0.57 -16.62 -28.37
N ALA A 259 -0.49 -15.90 -28.72
CA ALA A 259 -1.60 -15.67 -27.80
C ALA A 259 -2.31 -17.01 -27.51
N PRO A 260 -2.75 -17.26 -26.28
CA PRO A 260 -3.58 -18.43 -25.99
C PRO A 260 -4.91 -18.38 -26.76
N PRO A 261 -5.59 -19.54 -26.95
CA PRO A 261 -6.97 -19.56 -27.42
C PRO A 261 -7.88 -18.81 -26.45
N VAL A 262 -8.92 -18.17 -26.99
CA VAL A 262 -9.94 -17.50 -26.17
C VAL A 262 -10.95 -18.55 -25.70
N PHE A 263 -11.03 -18.76 -24.38
CA PHE A 263 -11.90 -19.79 -23.79
C PHE A 263 -13.32 -19.30 -23.47
N ARG A 264 -13.55 -17.99 -23.28
CA ARG A 264 -14.88 -17.40 -22.97
C ARG A 264 -15.60 -18.10 -21.80
N ALA A 265 -14.86 -18.38 -20.73
CA ALA A 265 -15.31 -19.17 -19.58
C ALA A 265 -15.79 -20.61 -19.88
N ASP A 266 -15.51 -21.17 -21.08
CA ASP A 266 -15.76 -22.58 -21.39
C ASP A 266 -14.69 -23.47 -20.73
N VAL A 267 -15.00 -23.91 -19.52
CA VAL A 267 -14.16 -24.81 -18.72
C VAL A 267 -13.97 -26.17 -19.40
N ALA A 268 -14.95 -26.66 -20.17
CA ALA A 268 -14.82 -27.95 -20.84
C ALA A 268 -13.79 -27.87 -21.97
N GLU A 269 -13.83 -26.79 -22.76
CA GLU A 269 -12.82 -26.54 -23.79
C GLU A 269 -11.43 -26.29 -23.18
N LEU A 270 -11.35 -25.50 -22.10
CA LEU A 270 -10.11 -25.30 -21.37
C LEU A 270 -9.49 -26.64 -20.94
N ALA A 271 -10.28 -27.52 -20.30
CA ALA A 271 -9.80 -28.82 -19.86
C ALA A 271 -9.35 -29.71 -21.03
N ARG A 272 -10.12 -29.75 -22.12
CA ARG A 272 -9.75 -30.51 -23.34
C ARG A 272 -8.41 -30.03 -23.90
N GLN A 273 -8.24 -28.72 -24.01
CA GLN A 273 -7.03 -28.11 -24.57
C GLN A 273 -5.82 -28.33 -23.67
N CYS A 274 -5.95 -28.13 -22.36
CA CYS A 274 -4.89 -28.41 -21.39
C CYS A 274 -4.47 -29.89 -21.39
N ALA A 275 -5.42 -30.82 -21.47
CA ALA A 275 -5.12 -32.24 -21.57
C ALA A 275 -4.43 -32.62 -22.89
N ALA A 276 -4.77 -31.95 -24.00
CA ALA A 276 -4.10 -32.14 -25.28
C ALA A 276 -2.65 -31.66 -25.22
N TRP A 277 -2.42 -30.44 -24.73
CA TRP A 277 -1.09 -29.88 -24.52
C TRP A 277 -0.23 -30.74 -23.59
N SER A 278 -0.78 -31.22 -22.48
CA SER A 278 -0.08 -32.13 -21.57
C SER A 278 0.38 -33.43 -22.28
N ARG A 279 -0.48 -34.03 -23.12
CA ARG A 279 -0.13 -35.22 -23.93
C ARG A 279 0.99 -34.95 -24.95
N GLU A 280 1.10 -33.73 -25.45
CA GLU A 280 2.18 -33.28 -26.35
C GLU A 280 3.49 -32.94 -25.60
N GLY A 281 3.46 -33.02 -24.26
CA GLY A 281 4.56 -32.70 -23.37
C GLY A 281 4.73 -31.20 -23.13
N VAL A 282 3.69 -30.40 -23.37
CA VAL A 282 3.65 -28.97 -23.05
C VAL A 282 3.39 -28.79 -21.55
N LYS A 283 4.25 -27.99 -20.91
CA LYS A 283 4.13 -27.58 -19.51
C LYS A 283 3.04 -26.51 -19.42
N VAL A 284 1.86 -26.90 -18.94
CA VAL A 284 0.76 -25.95 -18.73
C VAL A 284 0.86 -25.32 -17.34
N ARG A 285 0.75 -23.99 -17.29
CA ARG A 285 0.75 -23.16 -16.08
C ARG A 285 -0.51 -22.30 -16.06
N LEU A 286 -1.35 -22.46 -15.04
CA LEU A 286 -2.53 -21.61 -14.83
C LEU A 286 -2.23 -20.62 -13.71
N PHE A 287 -2.38 -19.33 -14.02
CA PHE A 287 -2.16 -18.23 -13.08
C PHE A 287 -3.49 -17.69 -12.56
N SER A 288 -3.60 -17.66 -11.24
CA SER A 288 -4.73 -17.13 -10.47
C SER A 288 -4.28 -15.89 -9.70
N LEU A 289 -5.13 -14.86 -9.59
CA LEU A 289 -4.71 -13.61 -8.92
C LEU A 289 -4.41 -13.84 -7.44
N ASN A 290 -5.26 -14.63 -6.80
CA ASN A 290 -5.21 -14.94 -5.38
C ASN A 290 -5.55 -16.43 -5.16
N ARG A 291 -5.52 -16.84 -3.89
CA ARG A 291 -5.76 -18.23 -3.50
C ARG A 291 -7.21 -18.70 -3.75
N GLY A 292 -8.20 -17.86 -3.53
CA GLY A 292 -9.62 -18.23 -3.72
C GLY A 292 -9.96 -18.44 -5.20
N GLU A 293 -9.45 -17.58 -6.08
CA GLU A 293 -9.58 -17.80 -7.53
C GLU A 293 -8.90 -19.10 -7.97
N ASP A 294 -7.78 -19.46 -7.35
CA ASP A 294 -7.05 -20.68 -7.65
C ASP A 294 -7.83 -21.94 -7.22
N GLU A 295 -8.33 -21.95 -5.99
CA GLU A 295 -9.18 -23.03 -5.45
C GLU A 295 -10.40 -23.25 -6.36
N ARG A 296 -11.11 -22.18 -6.75
CA ARG A 296 -12.24 -22.27 -7.67
C ARG A 296 -11.85 -22.83 -9.05
N LEU A 297 -10.72 -22.40 -9.60
CA LEU A 297 -10.26 -22.88 -10.91
C LEU A 297 -9.88 -24.37 -10.85
N GLN A 298 -9.29 -24.82 -9.74
CA GLN A 298 -9.01 -26.23 -9.48
C GLN A 298 -10.31 -27.04 -9.42
N ASP A 299 -11.31 -26.59 -8.66
CA ASP A 299 -12.62 -27.24 -8.55
C ASP A 299 -13.36 -27.36 -9.89
N LEU A 300 -13.31 -26.31 -10.71
CA LEU A 300 -13.91 -26.32 -12.05
C LEU A 300 -13.25 -27.35 -12.99
N LEU A 301 -11.96 -27.62 -12.78
CA LEU A 301 -11.16 -28.55 -13.58
C LEU A 301 -11.05 -29.95 -12.96
N GLU A 302 -11.55 -30.14 -11.74
CA GLU A 302 -11.49 -31.41 -11.02
C GLU A 302 -12.15 -32.53 -11.81
N GLY A 303 -11.48 -33.68 -11.92
CA GLY A 303 -11.95 -34.85 -12.68
C GLY A 303 -12.01 -34.65 -14.20
N ARG A 304 -11.68 -33.47 -14.73
CA ARG A 304 -11.65 -33.17 -16.17
C ARG A 304 -10.24 -33.24 -16.78
N LEU A 305 -9.22 -33.24 -15.94
CA LEU A 305 -7.80 -33.25 -16.33
C LEU A 305 -7.08 -34.50 -15.82
N PRO A 306 -6.10 -35.04 -16.58
CA PRO A 306 -5.15 -36.00 -16.05
C PRO A 306 -4.35 -35.42 -14.88
N GLU A 307 -3.95 -36.28 -13.94
CA GLU A 307 -3.12 -35.88 -12.81
C GLU A 307 -1.78 -35.28 -13.30
N GLY A 308 -1.40 -34.12 -12.76
CA GLY A 308 -0.20 -33.40 -13.17
C GLY A 308 -0.26 -32.74 -14.56
N ALA A 309 -1.42 -32.73 -15.23
CA ALA A 309 -1.56 -32.10 -16.55
C ALA A 309 -1.30 -30.58 -16.52
N VAL A 310 -1.61 -29.94 -15.40
CA VAL A 310 -1.45 -28.49 -15.21
C VAL A 310 -0.82 -28.23 -13.84
N GLN A 311 0.00 -27.18 -13.77
CA GLN A 311 0.46 -26.61 -12.50
C GLN A 311 -0.25 -25.27 -12.26
N PHE A 312 -0.84 -25.13 -11.08
CA PHE A 312 -1.50 -23.92 -10.60
C PHE A 312 -0.49 -23.01 -9.91
N LEU A 313 -0.57 -21.71 -10.17
CA LEU A 313 0.32 -20.68 -9.65
C LEU A 313 -0.48 -19.44 -9.26
N ILE A 314 -0.12 -18.83 -8.14
CA ILE A 314 -0.72 -17.58 -7.69
C ILE A 314 0.19 -16.42 -8.10
N GLY A 315 -0.35 -15.46 -8.85
CA GLY A 315 0.35 -14.25 -9.28
C GLY A 315 -0.48 -13.40 -10.25
N PRO A 316 -0.25 -12.09 -10.31
CA PRO A 316 -1.07 -11.15 -11.07
C PRO A 316 -0.76 -11.18 -12.59
N LEU A 317 -0.91 -12.33 -13.25
CA LEU A 317 -0.74 -12.43 -14.70
C LEU A 317 -2.06 -12.12 -15.41
N ARG A 318 -2.14 -11.01 -16.16
CA ARG A 318 -3.38 -10.62 -16.88
C ARG A 318 -3.53 -11.26 -18.26
N LYS A 319 -2.44 -11.35 -19.03
CA LYS A 319 -2.43 -11.93 -20.38
C LYS A 319 -1.46 -13.10 -20.43
N GLY A 320 -1.97 -14.28 -20.78
CA GLY A 320 -1.18 -15.48 -20.98
C GLY A 320 -0.40 -15.46 -22.31
N PHE A 321 0.38 -16.50 -22.53
CA PHE A 321 1.11 -16.74 -23.76
C PHE A 321 1.47 -18.22 -23.92
N LEU A 322 1.67 -18.64 -25.17
CA LEU A 322 2.18 -19.95 -25.55
C LEU A 322 3.60 -19.78 -26.09
N LEU A 323 4.51 -20.67 -25.74
CA LEU A 323 5.88 -20.71 -26.27
C LEU A 323 6.19 -22.14 -26.75
N PRO A 324 5.90 -22.46 -28.03
CA PRO A 324 6.04 -23.82 -28.56
C PRO A 324 7.48 -24.34 -28.54
N SER A 325 8.48 -23.47 -28.73
CA SER A 325 9.91 -23.81 -28.69
C SER A 325 10.35 -24.40 -27.34
N GLU A 326 9.78 -23.90 -26.25
CA GLU A 326 10.07 -24.34 -24.87
C GLU A 326 9.02 -25.31 -24.33
N LYS A 327 8.02 -25.69 -25.15
CA LYS A 327 6.85 -26.47 -24.74
C LYS A 327 6.21 -25.88 -23.48
N LEU A 328 5.91 -24.59 -23.48
CA LEU A 328 5.31 -23.88 -22.34
C LEU A 328 3.97 -23.24 -22.75
N ALA A 329 2.96 -23.37 -21.90
CA ALA A 329 1.69 -22.65 -22.00
C ALA A 329 1.41 -21.97 -20.66
N ALA A 330 1.45 -20.63 -20.62
CA ALA A 330 1.09 -19.84 -19.45
C ALA A 330 -0.28 -19.20 -19.71
N LEU A 331 -1.26 -19.52 -18.87
CA LEU A 331 -2.65 -19.10 -19.02
C LEU A 331 -3.06 -18.27 -17.81
N SER A 332 -3.90 -17.26 -18.02
CA SER A 332 -4.43 -16.42 -16.97
C SER A 332 -5.90 -16.74 -16.71
N SER A 333 -6.27 -16.89 -15.44
CA SER A 333 -7.67 -16.95 -15.00
C SER A 333 -8.46 -15.70 -15.43
N ALA A 334 -7.86 -14.51 -15.35
CA ALA A 334 -8.48 -13.26 -15.78
C ALA A 334 -8.83 -13.29 -17.27
N GLU A 335 -7.93 -13.81 -18.11
CA GLU A 335 -8.16 -13.98 -19.55
C GLU A 335 -9.20 -15.08 -19.85
N ILE A 336 -9.17 -16.20 -19.11
CA ILE A 336 -10.12 -17.31 -19.27
C ILE A 336 -11.56 -16.87 -18.97
N PHE A 337 -11.77 -16.10 -17.90
CA PHE A 337 -13.08 -15.67 -17.41
C PHE A 337 -13.47 -14.24 -17.82
N GLU A 338 -12.68 -13.61 -18.69
CA GLU A 338 -12.88 -12.23 -19.17
C GLU A 338 -13.04 -11.20 -18.02
N ARG A 339 -12.30 -11.40 -16.93
CA ARG A 339 -12.33 -10.53 -15.75
C ARG A 339 -11.38 -9.36 -15.94
N SER A 340 -11.93 -8.14 -15.93
CA SER A 340 -11.14 -6.90 -15.98
C SER A 340 -10.87 -6.39 -14.56
N TYR A 341 -10.06 -7.11 -13.79
CA TYR A 341 -9.65 -6.66 -12.46
C TYR A 341 -8.34 -5.87 -12.51
N ARG A 342 -8.28 -4.74 -11.79
CA ARG A 342 -7.04 -3.99 -11.52
C ARG A 342 -6.85 -3.86 -9.99
N PRO A 343 -5.72 -4.30 -9.42
CA PRO A 343 -5.39 -3.92 -8.06
C PRO A 343 -5.26 -2.39 -7.97
N PRO A 344 -5.56 -1.77 -6.81
CA PRO A 344 -5.35 -0.34 -6.63
C PRO A 344 -3.89 0.03 -6.91
N ARG A 345 -3.68 1.22 -7.48
CA ARG A 345 -2.35 1.68 -7.87
C ARG A 345 -1.38 1.58 -6.70
N ARG A 346 -0.16 1.10 -6.99
CA ARG A 346 0.90 0.84 -5.99
C ARG A 346 1.23 2.06 -5.11
N TRP A 347 0.91 3.27 -5.57
CA TRP A 347 1.11 4.53 -4.86
C TRP A 347 -0.18 5.12 -4.22
N GLU A 348 -1.38 4.77 -4.70
CA GLU A 348 -2.66 5.19 -4.10
C GLU A 348 -3.00 4.36 -2.84
N ALA A 349 -2.49 3.12 -2.75
CA ALA A 349 -2.70 2.23 -1.59
C ALA A 349 -2.06 2.72 -0.28
N ARG A 350 -1.33 3.85 -0.28
CA ARG A 350 -0.58 4.38 0.87
C ARG A 350 -1.39 5.34 1.76
N HIS A 351 -2.68 5.52 1.52
CA HIS A 351 -3.57 6.20 2.46
C HIS A 351 -4.40 5.16 3.22
N PRO A 352 -4.03 4.78 4.45
CA PRO A 352 -4.94 4.04 5.31
C PRO A 352 -6.13 4.96 5.61
N GLY A 353 -7.26 4.76 4.92
CA GLY A 353 -8.55 5.38 5.21
C GLY A 353 -9.28 4.55 6.25
N GLY A 354 -9.74 5.16 7.34
CA GLY A 354 -10.61 4.49 8.31
C GLY A 354 -10.60 5.10 9.71
N GLY A 355 -11.50 6.04 9.97
CA GLY A 355 -12.24 6.15 11.24
C GLY A 355 -11.56 6.73 12.49
N ARG A 356 -10.27 7.09 12.49
CA ARG A 356 -9.62 7.74 13.64
C ARG A 356 -9.11 9.12 13.26
N LEU A 357 -9.17 10.06 14.21
CA LEU A 357 -8.66 11.42 14.00
C LEU A 357 -7.21 11.37 13.52
N ARG A 358 -6.97 11.80 12.28
CA ARG A 358 -5.61 12.02 11.80
C ARG A 358 -5.04 13.23 12.51
N TRP A 359 -3.78 13.12 12.91
CA TRP A 359 -3.07 14.22 13.51
C TRP A 359 -3.00 15.43 12.57
N GLY A 360 -2.94 15.21 11.25
CA GLY A 360 -2.96 16.26 10.22
C GLY A 360 -4.27 17.08 10.18
N GLU A 361 -5.35 16.61 10.81
CA GLU A 361 -6.63 17.32 10.87
C GLU A 361 -6.68 18.35 12.01
N LEU A 362 -5.74 18.33 12.96
CA LEU A 362 -5.68 19.25 14.10
C LEU A 362 -4.78 20.45 13.80
N ARG A 363 -5.35 21.65 13.81
CA ARG A 363 -4.61 22.91 13.74
C ARG A 363 -4.64 23.64 15.07
N LYS A 364 -3.58 24.42 15.36
CA LYS A 364 -3.60 25.32 16.52
C LYS A 364 -4.83 26.23 16.46
N GLY A 365 -5.63 26.21 17.53
CA GLY A 365 -6.89 26.92 17.61
C GLY A 365 -8.12 26.04 17.40
N ASP A 366 -7.97 24.81 16.88
CA ASP A 366 -9.09 23.87 16.76
C ASP A 366 -9.65 23.49 18.14
N TYR A 367 -10.95 23.23 18.17
CA TYR A 367 -11.61 22.73 19.36
C TYR A 367 -11.45 21.22 19.45
N VAL A 368 -11.14 20.74 20.64
CA VAL A 368 -11.00 19.32 20.97
C VAL A 368 -11.80 18.99 22.20
N VAL A 369 -12.11 17.72 22.40
CA VAL A 369 -12.77 17.21 23.59
C VAL A 369 -11.77 16.30 24.32
N HIS A 370 -11.43 16.68 25.55
CA HIS A 370 -10.73 15.80 26.48
C HIS A 370 -11.74 14.95 27.24
N GLU A 371 -11.50 13.65 27.35
CA GLU A 371 -12.41 12.70 28.00
C GLU A 371 -12.81 13.14 29.42
N ALA A 372 -11.85 13.57 30.24
CA ALA A 372 -12.08 13.96 31.64
C ALA A 372 -12.49 15.43 31.85
N HIS A 373 -12.12 16.35 30.96
CA HIS A 373 -12.20 17.80 31.22
C HIS A 373 -13.08 18.55 30.21
N GLY A 374 -13.52 17.89 29.14
CA GLY A 374 -14.45 18.45 28.16
C GLY A 374 -13.79 19.28 27.08
N VAL A 375 -14.51 20.29 26.58
CA VAL A 375 -14.11 21.03 25.38
C VAL A 375 -12.96 21.98 25.68
N ALA A 376 -11.87 21.83 24.94
CA ALA A 376 -10.67 22.64 25.03
C ALA A 376 -10.28 23.19 23.66
N ARG A 377 -9.36 24.14 23.65
CA ARG A 377 -8.69 24.65 22.44
C ARG A 377 -7.30 24.03 22.33
N TYR A 378 -6.96 23.47 21.18
CA TYR A 378 -5.63 22.91 20.93
C TYR A 378 -4.60 24.03 20.72
N LEU A 379 -3.49 24.01 21.46
CA LEU A 379 -2.41 25.01 21.38
C LEU A 379 -1.14 24.53 20.68
N GLY A 380 -1.03 23.24 20.37
CA GLY A 380 0.18 22.64 19.81
C GLY A 380 0.87 21.66 20.75
N LEU A 381 2.03 21.16 20.32
CA LEU A 381 2.94 20.39 21.14
C LEU A 381 3.94 21.29 21.86
N GLN A 382 4.24 20.96 23.12
CA GLN A 382 5.31 21.59 23.89
C GLN A 382 6.14 20.50 24.57
N PRO A 383 7.49 20.57 24.50
CA PRO A 383 8.34 19.69 25.28
C PRO A 383 8.21 20.07 26.76
N VAL A 384 7.89 19.10 27.60
CA VAL A 384 7.78 19.28 29.05
C VAL A 384 8.87 18.45 29.72
N SER A 385 9.72 19.09 30.51
CA SER A 385 10.66 18.36 31.39
C SER A 385 9.87 17.77 32.56
N THR A 386 10.10 16.50 32.84
CA THR A 386 9.48 15.76 33.96
C THR A 386 9.79 16.34 35.34
N ALA A 387 10.74 17.29 35.45
CA ALA A 387 11.01 18.06 36.66
C ALA A 387 9.96 19.15 36.98
N SER A 388 9.11 19.53 36.02
CA SER A 388 8.19 20.68 36.12
C SER A 388 6.70 20.31 36.09
N ALA A 389 6.36 19.04 35.94
CA ALA A 389 4.97 18.59 35.96
C ALA A 389 4.44 18.62 37.41
N PRO A 390 3.33 19.32 37.72
CA PRO A 390 2.69 19.17 39.02
C PRO A 390 2.17 17.74 39.14
N VAL A 391 2.89 16.91 39.88
CA VAL A 391 2.49 15.54 40.21
C VAL A 391 1.23 15.62 41.07
N ALA A 392 0.11 15.08 40.58
CA ALA A 392 -1.06 14.83 41.42
C ALA A 392 -0.66 13.87 42.55
N GLU A 393 -1.05 14.20 43.79
CA GLU A 393 -0.58 13.58 45.03
C GLU A 393 -0.48 12.04 44.98
N PRO A 394 0.66 11.43 45.37
CA PRO A 394 0.78 9.98 45.45
C PRO A 394 0.02 9.41 46.66
N LEU A 395 -0.60 8.24 46.49
CA LEU A 395 -1.18 7.44 47.57
C LEU A 395 -0.13 7.10 48.67
N PRO A 396 -0.56 6.89 49.93
CA PRO A 396 0.34 6.73 51.07
C PRO A 396 1.16 5.43 51.02
N PRO A 397 2.38 5.42 51.57
CA PRO A 397 3.32 4.31 51.45
C PRO A 397 2.97 3.13 52.39
N GLN A 398 3.15 1.92 51.86
CA GLN A 398 3.12 0.65 52.62
C GLN A 398 4.49 0.40 53.28
N PRO A 399 4.56 -0.34 54.42
CA PRO A 399 5.76 -0.38 55.24
C PRO A 399 6.83 -1.38 54.75
N GLU A 400 8.03 -0.82 54.61
CA GLU A 400 9.41 -1.32 54.74
C GLU A 400 9.78 -2.81 54.55
N GLY A 401 10.72 -3.02 53.63
CA GLY A 401 11.64 -4.16 53.61
C GLY A 401 13.02 -3.78 53.05
N ARG A 402 14.00 -3.64 53.96
CA ARG A 402 15.48 -3.69 53.79
C ARG A 402 16.14 -2.91 52.65
N ARG A 403 16.83 -1.81 53.02
CA ARG A 403 17.87 -1.15 52.22
C ARG A 403 19.11 -2.03 52.10
N ILE A 404 19.53 -2.33 50.87
CA ILE A 404 20.91 -2.72 50.54
C ILE A 404 21.56 -1.52 49.84
N LEU A 405 22.70 -1.08 50.39
CA LEU A 405 23.57 -0.07 49.83
C LEU A 405 24.21 -0.59 48.53
N GLY A 406 23.90 0.05 47.40
CA GLY A 406 24.49 -0.23 46.10
C GLY A 406 24.72 1.07 45.33
N ARG A 407 26.01 1.39 45.15
CA ARG A 407 26.68 2.11 44.06
C ARG A 407 25.85 3.16 43.29
N GLY A 408 26.32 4.41 43.33
CA GLY A 408 25.74 5.57 42.66
C GLY A 408 25.22 5.26 41.26
N ALA A 409 23.89 5.38 41.12
CA ALA A 409 23.24 5.55 39.85
C ALA A 409 23.63 6.93 39.33
N GLU A 410 24.20 6.98 38.13
CA GLU A 410 24.24 8.23 37.37
C GLU A 410 22.81 8.77 37.26
N PRO A 411 22.59 10.09 37.34
CA PRO A 411 21.25 10.64 37.19
C PRO A 411 20.72 10.22 35.82
N GLU A 412 19.58 9.53 35.79
CA GLU A 412 18.89 9.28 34.53
C GLU A 412 18.67 10.62 33.83
N PRO A 413 18.93 10.73 32.51
CA PRO A 413 18.75 11.97 31.79
C PRO A 413 17.30 12.43 31.96
N GLU A 414 17.11 13.71 32.32
CA GLU A 414 15.77 14.30 32.46
C GLU A 414 14.95 13.98 31.22
N ALA A 415 13.93 13.12 31.38
CA ALA A 415 13.09 12.71 30.28
C ALA A 415 12.23 13.91 29.86
N VAL A 416 12.63 14.56 28.77
CA VAL A 416 11.81 15.55 28.08
C VAL A 416 10.75 14.79 27.30
N MET A 417 9.49 15.01 27.66
CA MET A 417 8.36 14.35 27.01
C MET A 417 7.59 15.38 26.19
N ASP A 418 7.36 15.09 24.91
CA ASP A 418 6.46 15.88 24.08
C ASP A 418 5.02 15.70 24.57
N CYS A 419 4.37 16.82 24.90
CA CYS A 419 3.00 16.84 25.38
C CYS A 419 2.11 17.71 24.48
N LEU A 420 0.89 17.25 24.23
CA LEU A 420 -0.20 18.03 23.66
C LEU A 420 -0.64 19.07 24.68
N THR A 421 -0.66 20.35 24.28
CA THR A 421 -1.11 21.45 25.14
C THR A 421 -2.53 21.84 24.78
N LEU A 422 -3.44 21.74 25.75
CA LEU A 422 -4.84 22.14 25.62
C LEU A 422 -5.13 23.34 26.52
N GLU A 423 -5.96 24.26 26.04
CA GLU A 423 -6.43 25.41 26.79
C GLU A 423 -7.93 25.32 27.10
N PHE A 424 -8.26 25.51 28.37
CA PHE A 424 -9.60 25.52 28.90
C PHE A 424 -10.06 26.95 29.21
N ARG A 425 -11.33 27.09 29.61
CA ARG A 425 -11.92 28.37 29.99
C ARG A 425 -11.10 29.02 31.11
N GLY A 426 -10.82 30.32 30.96
CA GLY A 426 -10.00 31.06 31.93
C GLY A 426 -8.51 31.06 31.63
N GLY A 427 -8.06 30.38 30.56
CA GLY A 427 -6.66 30.32 30.15
C GLY A 427 -5.88 29.17 30.78
N ASP A 428 -6.55 28.31 31.54
CA ASP A 428 -5.98 27.12 32.17
C ASP A 428 -5.44 26.16 31.12
N ARG A 429 -4.28 25.53 31.39
CA ARG A 429 -3.61 24.63 30.45
C ARG A 429 -3.47 23.21 30.99
N LEU A 430 -3.68 22.23 30.11
CA LEU A 430 -3.45 20.81 30.37
C LEU A 430 -2.40 20.27 29.39
N PHE A 431 -1.42 19.53 29.91
CA PHE A 431 -0.37 18.88 29.12
C PHE A 431 -0.63 17.37 29.10
N ILE A 432 -0.81 16.81 27.91
CA ILE A 432 -1.16 15.41 27.71
C ILE A 432 -0.01 14.71 27.02
N PRO A 433 0.59 13.66 27.61
CA PRO A 433 1.61 12.85 26.96
C PRO A 433 1.13 12.33 25.60
N MET A 434 2.03 12.25 24.62
CA MET A 434 1.69 11.68 23.30
C MET A 434 1.15 10.24 23.37
N THR A 435 1.55 9.47 24.39
CA THR A 435 1.02 8.12 24.66
C THR A 435 -0.47 8.12 25.01
N ASP A 436 -0.96 9.23 25.57
CA ASP A 436 -2.32 9.40 26.07
C ASP A 436 -3.22 10.21 25.12
N PHE A 437 -2.74 10.49 23.90
CA PHE A 437 -3.48 11.26 22.89
C PHE A 437 -4.88 10.71 22.59
N ARG A 438 -5.09 9.41 22.79
CA ARG A 438 -6.40 8.75 22.60
C ARG A 438 -7.52 9.35 23.46
N GLN A 439 -7.17 10.06 24.55
CA GLN A 439 -8.11 10.78 25.41
C GLN A 439 -8.62 12.09 24.79
N VAL A 440 -8.05 12.51 23.66
CA VAL A 440 -8.36 13.76 22.95
C VAL A 440 -9.00 13.44 21.59
N GLN A 441 -10.14 14.07 21.32
CA GLN A 441 -10.84 13.94 20.04
C GLN A 441 -11.11 15.33 19.46
N LYS A 442 -11.08 15.49 18.14
CA LYS A 442 -11.49 16.75 17.52
C LYS A 442 -12.96 16.98 17.76
N PHE A 443 -13.32 18.20 18.15
CA PHE A 443 -14.71 18.58 18.30
C PHE A 443 -15.33 18.71 16.92
N VAL A 444 -16.38 17.93 16.65
CA VAL A 444 -17.20 18.02 15.44
C VAL A 444 -18.56 18.57 15.85
N GLY A 445 -18.88 19.78 15.39
CA GLY A 445 -20.16 20.45 15.62
C GLY A 445 -20.84 20.84 14.31
N ALA A 446 -22.10 21.27 14.39
CA ALA A 446 -22.83 21.82 13.25
C ALA A 446 -22.07 23.03 12.64
N GLU A 447 -22.10 23.16 11.31
CA GLU A 447 -21.35 24.20 10.59
C GLU A 447 -21.55 25.60 11.20
N GLY A 448 -20.43 26.29 11.47
CA GLY A 448 -20.41 27.64 12.04
C GLY A 448 -20.59 27.72 13.55
N HIS A 449 -20.88 26.62 14.26
CA HIS A 449 -21.00 26.62 15.71
C HIS A 449 -19.62 26.62 16.41
N ARG A 450 -19.37 27.64 17.23
CA ARG A 450 -18.18 27.70 18.11
C ARG A 450 -18.57 27.20 19.51
N PRO A 451 -18.02 26.06 19.99
CA PRO A 451 -18.36 25.55 21.30
C PRO A 451 -17.79 26.43 22.41
N ARG A 452 -18.42 26.37 23.59
CA ARG A 452 -17.89 27.00 24.81
C ARG A 452 -16.81 26.10 25.40
N LEU A 453 -15.66 26.68 25.76
CA LEU A 453 -14.62 25.95 26.47
C LEU A 453 -15.12 25.53 27.86
N SER A 454 -14.83 24.29 28.24
CA SER A 454 -15.05 23.77 29.58
C SER A 454 -14.04 24.39 30.56
N SER A 455 -14.35 24.38 31.86
CA SER A 455 -13.34 24.62 32.91
C SER A 455 -12.63 23.31 33.25
N LEU A 456 -11.41 23.39 33.81
CA LEU A 456 -10.71 22.21 34.35
C LEU A 456 -11.41 21.56 35.56
N ASP A 457 -12.43 22.21 36.14
CA ASP A 457 -13.34 21.62 37.12
C ASP A 457 -14.16 20.49 36.48
N SER A 458 -13.85 19.25 36.87
CA SER A 458 -14.50 18.04 36.39
C SER A 458 -16.00 18.01 36.69
N LYS A 459 -16.49 18.65 37.77
CA LYS A 459 -17.90 18.58 38.17
C LYS A 459 -18.85 19.12 37.10
N SER A 460 -18.49 20.26 36.49
CA SER A 460 -19.30 20.88 35.44
C SER A 460 -19.40 20.01 34.19
N TRP A 461 -18.33 19.28 33.86
CA TRP A 461 -18.30 18.37 32.73
C TRP A 461 -19.03 17.05 33.04
N ASP A 462 -18.93 16.57 34.28
CA ASP A 462 -19.66 15.41 34.75
C ASP A 462 -21.18 15.65 34.73
N GLU A 463 -21.67 16.84 35.11
CA GLU A 463 -23.09 17.21 34.97
C GLU A 463 -23.55 17.21 33.49
N VAL A 464 -22.70 17.69 32.57
CA VAL A 464 -22.99 17.63 31.13
C VAL A 464 -23.03 16.19 30.65
N LYS A 465 -22.07 15.35 31.07
CA LYS A 465 -22.07 13.92 30.78
C LYS A 465 -23.32 13.24 31.32
N ASP A 466 -23.77 13.56 32.53
CA ASP A 466 -24.93 12.95 33.15
C ASP A 466 -26.23 13.30 32.41
N ARG A 467 -26.40 14.56 32.01
CA ARG A 467 -27.54 14.98 31.18
C ARG A 467 -27.54 14.28 29.82
N VAL A 468 -26.38 14.22 29.16
CA VAL A 468 -26.24 13.52 27.87
C VAL A 468 -26.49 12.03 28.06
N ARG A 469 -26.00 11.41 29.15
CA ARG A 469 -26.29 10.01 29.49
C ARG A 469 -27.78 9.76 29.67
N GLU A 470 -28.52 10.68 30.30
CA GLU A 470 -29.96 10.56 30.47
C GLU A 470 -30.69 10.59 29.12
N GLY A 471 -30.38 11.56 28.26
CA GLY A 471 -30.93 11.61 26.90
C GLY A 471 -30.56 10.38 26.05
N VAL A 472 -29.31 9.89 26.17
CA VAL A 472 -28.87 8.65 25.53
C VAL A 472 -29.62 7.44 26.08
N ARG A 473 -29.94 7.39 27.38
CA ARG A 473 -30.76 6.33 27.97
C ARG A 473 -32.19 6.35 27.43
N GLU A 474 -32.78 7.52 27.26
CA GLU A 474 -34.12 7.66 26.68
C GLU A 474 -34.13 7.13 25.24
N LEU A 475 -33.23 7.61 24.39
CA LEU A 475 -33.06 7.14 23.00
C LEU A 475 -32.77 5.64 22.94
N ALA A 476 -31.88 5.13 23.81
CA ALA A 476 -31.59 3.71 23.90
C ALA A 476 -32.85 2.91 24.30
N GLY A 477 -33.68 3.44 25.19
CA GLY A 477 -34.97 2.86 25.55
C GLY A 477 -35.94 2.77 24.37
N GLU A 478 -36.01 3.81 23.55
CA GLU A 478 -36.82 3.81 22.32
C GLU A 478 -36.32 2.79 21.31
N LEU A 479 -35.01 2.76 21.04
CA LEU A 479 -34.40 1.78 20.14
C LEU A 479 -34.59 0.34 20.65
N LEU A 480 -34.45 0.10 21.95
CA LEU A 480 -34.68 -1.21 22.55
C LEU A 480 -36.13 -1.67 22.40
N ARG A 481 -37.11 -0.76 22.56
CA ARG A 481 -38.52 -1.07 22.31
C ARG A 481 -38.74 -1.47 20.84
N LEU A 482 -38.21 -0.69 19.91
CA LEU A 482 -38.31 -0.98 18.47
C LEU A 482 -37.67 -2.33 18.10
N GLN A 483 -36.51 -2.65 18.68
CA GLN A 483 -35.87 -3.96 18.47
C GLN A 483 -36.62 -5.11 19.14
N ALA A 484 -37.22 -4.89 20.32
CA ALA A 484 -38.06 -5.90 20.98
C ALA A 484 -39.32 -6.21 20.17
N GLU A 485 -39.97 -5.18 19.62
CA GLU A 485 -41.11 -5.33 18.70
C GLU A 485 -40.70 -6.11 17.44
N ARG A 486 -39.54 -5.80 16.85
CA ARG A 486 -39.01 -6.54 15.69
C ARG A 486 -38.68 -7.99 16.02
N ALA A 487 -38.03 -8.25 17.16
CA ALA A 487 -37.65 -9.59 17.58
C ALA A 487 -38.84 -10.49 17.94
N ALA A 488 -40.00 -9.90 18.27
CA ALA A 488 -41.24 -10.62 18.51
C ALA A 488 -41.89 -11.14 17.21
N VAL A 489 -41.52 -10.59 16.06
CA VAL A 489 -42.00 -11.04 14.74
C VAL A 489 -41.15 -12.21 14.26
N LEU A 490 -41.80 -13.30 13.82
CA LEU A 490 -41.13 -14.39 13.14
C LEU A 490 -40.75 -13.97 11.71
N GLY A 491 -39.45 -13.97 11.43
CA GLY A 491 -38.90 -13.70 10.11
C GLY A 491 -38.77 -14.96 9.25
N ARG A 492 -38.36 -14.77 8.00
CA ARG A 492 -37.94 -15.87 7.12
C ARG A 492 -36.56 -16.36 7.57
N VAL A 493 -36.39 -17.68 7.65
CA VAL A 493 -35.08 -18.32 7.81
C VAL A 493 -34.51 -18.56 6.42
N PHE A 494 -33.32 -18.03 6.14
CA PHE A 494 -32.56 -18.39 4.95
C PHE A 494 -31.71 -19.64 5.23
N GLU A 495 -31.56 -20.52 4.25
CA GLU A 495 -30.79 -21.76 4.41
C GLU A 495 -29.27 -21.49 4.53
N PRO A 496 -28.47 -22.46 5.02
CA PRO A 496 -27.02 -22.42 4.91
C PRO A 496 -26.56 -22.16 3.46
N ASP A 497 -25.40 -21.53 3.32
CA ASP A 497 -24.85 -21.24 1.99
C ASP A 497 -24.69 -22.54 1.21
N ASN A 498 -25.24 -22.54 0.01
CA ASN A 498 -25.04 -23.61 -0.95
C ASN A 498 -23.79 -23.33 -1.80
N ARG A 499 -23.41 -24.33 -2.59
CA ARG A 499 -22.24 -24.27 -3.48
C ARG A 499 -22.20 -23.01 -4.37
N MET A 500 -23.35 -22.53 -4.85
CA MET A 500 -23.39 -21.31 -5.69
C MET A 500 -23.02 -20.05 -4.91
N GLU A 501 -23.44 -19.96 -3.64
CA GLU A 501 -23.11 -18.83 -2.75
C GLU A 501 -21.62 -18.85 -2.36
N GLU A 502 -21.06 -20.03 -2.09
CA GLU A 502 -19.62 -20.24 -1.83
C GLU A 502 -18.78 -19.84 -3.06
N GLU A 503 -19.13 -20.35 -4.24
CA GLU A 503 -18.44 -20.02 -5.50
C GLU A 503 -18.50 -18.53 -5.85
N PHE A 504 -19.58 -17.84 -5.47
CA PHE A 504 -19.70 -16.39 -5.64
C PHE A 504 -18.76 -15.64 -4.69
N ALA A 505 -18.68 -16.05 -3.42
CA ALA A 505 -17.79 -15.44 -2.44
C ALA A 505 -16.30 -15.57 -2.85
N GLU A 506 -15.88 -16.76 -3.28
CA GLU A 506 -14.51 -17.02 -3.74
C GLU A 506 -14.17 -16.33 -5.07
N SER A 507 -15.19 -15.93 -5.83
CA SER A 507 -15.01 -15.16 -7.06
C SER A 507 -14.50 -13.75 -6.82
N PHE A 508 -14.59 -13.26 -5.58
CA PHE A 508 -14.25 -11.91 -5.23
C PHE A 508 -12.72 -11.72 -5.39
N PRO A 509 -12.27 -10.83 -6.29
CA PRO A 509 -10.86 -10.75 -6.68
C PRO A 509 -9.98 -10.00 -5.67
N PHE A 510 -10.59 -9.38 -4.67
CA PHE A 510 -9.91 -8.69 -3.60
C PHE A 510 -9.82 -9.59 -2.36
N GLU A 511 -8.72 -9.50 -1.62
CA GLU A 511 -8.68 -10.08 -0.28
C GLU A 511 -9.62 -9.30 0.63
N GLU A 512 -10.59 -10.01 1.21
CA GLU A 512 -11.51 -9.41 2.17
C GLU A 512 -10.73 -8.88 3.37
N THR A 513 -10.95 -7.60 3.68
CA THR A 513 -10.42 -7.06 4.93
C THR A 513 -11.07 -7.76 6.12
N PRO A 514 -10.42 -7.83 7.29
CA PRO A 514 -11.02 -8.42 8.49
C PRO A 514 -12.41 -7.85 8.82
N ASP A 515 -12.59 -6.53 8.63
CA ASP A 515 -13.87 -5.86 8.86
C ASP A 515 -14.92 -6.24 7.82
N GLN A 516 -14.52 -6.38 6.55
CA GLN A 516 -15.42 -6.82 5.48
C GLN A 516 -15.89 -8.26 5.71
N ARG A 517 -14.98 -9.18 6.04
CA ARG A 517 -15.32 -10.58 6.36
C ARG A 517 -16.31 -10.66 7.51
N LYS A 518 -16.04 -9.93 8.58
CA LYS A 518 -16.94 -9.84 9.73
C LYS A 518 -18.33 -9.33 9.33
N ALA A 519 -18.40 -8.26 8.53
CA ALA A 519 -19.68 -7.70 8.08
C ALA A 519 -20.49 -8.71 7.24
N ILE A 520 -19.82 -9.54 6.42
CA ILE A 520 -20.44 -10.59 5.61
C ILE A 520 -20.98 -11.71 6.49
N GLU A 521 -20.16 -12.23 7.41
CA GLU A 521 -20.54 -13.31 8.34
C GLU A 521 -21.73 -12.90 9.22
N ASP A 522 -21.67 -11.68 9.76
CA ASP A 522 -22.71 -11.09 10.56
C ASP A 522 -24.04 -10.96 9.80
N ALA A 523 -24.01 -10.46 8.56
CA ALA A 523 -25.20 -10.33 7.73
C ALA A 523 -25.79 -11.70 7.39
N ARG A 524 -24.94 -12.68 7.05
CA ARG A 524 -25.34 -14.07 6.79
C ARG A 524 -26.03 -14.67 8.01
N SER A 525 -25.44 -14.52 9.20
CA SER A 525 -25.98 -15.03 10.47
C SER A 525 -27.36 -14.43 10.77
N ASP A 526 -27.51 -13.11 10.59
CA ASP A 526 -28.80 -12.44 10.82
C ASP A 526 -29.89 -12.98 9.89
N MET A 527 -29.58 -13.19 8.60
CA MET A 527 -30.50 -13.78 7.63
C MET A 527 -30.89 -15.23 8.02
N GLN A 528 -29.97 -16.01 8.55
CA GLN A 528 -30.23 -17.40 8.96
C GLN A 528 -30.95 -17.52 10.31
N SER A 529 -31.08 -16.43 11.07
CA SER A 529 -31.59 -16.45 12.45
C SER A 529 -33.10 -16.67 12.59
N GLY A 530 -33.88 -16.46 11.53
CA GLY A 530 -35.35 -16.46 11.58
C GLY A 530 -35.95 -15.23 12.27
N ARG A 531 -35.14 -14.21 12.58
CA ARG A 531 -35.58 -12.89 13.02
C ARG A 531 -35.40 -11.88 11.88
N PRO A 532 -36.25 -10.84 11.78
CA PRO A 532 -36.03 -9.80 10.78
C PRO A 532 -34.69 -9.10 11.00
N MET A 533 -33.79 -9.16 10.00
CA MET A 533 -32.50 -8.47 10.00
C MET A 533 -32.71 -6.95 9.92
N ASP A 534 -32.00 -6.19 10.77
CA ASP A 534 -31.90 -4.73 10.72
C ASP A 534 -30.44 -4.32 10.94
N ARG A 535 -29.65 -4.41 9.87
CA ARG A 535 -28.20 -4.19 9.90
C ARG A 535 -27.82 -3.02 9.02
N VAL A 536 -26.96 -2.17 9.57
CA VAL A 536 -26.31 -1.07 8.86
C VAL A 536 -24.81 -1.38 8.75
N VAL A 537 -24.30 -1.40 7.51
CA VAL A 537 -22.88 -1.55 7.21
C VAL A 537 -22.31 -0.19 6.84
N VAL A 538 -21.37 0.31 7.64
CA VAL A 538 -20.73 1.62 7.44
C VAL A 538 -19.30 1.44 6.97
N GLY A 539 -18.87 2.24 6.00
CA GLY A 539 -17.51 2.26 5.48
C GLY A 539 -17.34 3.29 4.37
N ASP A 540 -16.11 3.64 4.04
CA ASP A 540 -15.79 4.65 3.02
C ASP A 540 -16.05 4.12 1.59
N VAL A 541 -16.12 5.03 0.61
CA VAL A 541 -16.31 4.66 -0.81
C VAL A 541 -15.15 3.75 -1.25
N GLY A 542 -15.48 2.60 -1.86
CA GLY A 542 -14.48 1.61 -2.31
C GLY A 542 -14.17 0.48 -1.33
N PHE A 543 -14.64 0.53 -0.07
CA PHE A 543 -14.36 -0.49 0.96
C PHE A 543 -15.23 -1.77 0.85
N GLY A 544 -15.74 -2.09 -0.34
CA GLY A 544 -16.46 -3.35 -0.55
C GLY A 544 -17.84 -3.46 0.12
N LYS A 545 -18.49 -2.35 0.53
CA LYS A 545 -19.88 -2.37 1.06
C LYS A 545 -20.87 -3.06 0.11
N THR A 546 -20.69 -2.82 -1.19
CA THR A 546 -21.50 -3.42 -2.25
C THR A 546 -21.37 -4.94 -2.25
N GLU A 547 -20.20 -5.48 -1.92
CA GLU A 547 -19.97 -6.93 -1.86
C GLU A 547 -20.84 -7.58 -0.77
N VAL A 548 -20.92 -6.97 0.42
CA VAL A 548 -21.77 -7.44 1.51
C VAL A 548 -23.24 -7.48 1.07
N ALA A 549 -23.70 -6.41 0.42
CA ALA A 549 -25.07 -6.32 -0.09
C ALA A 549 -25.35 -7.35 -1.21
N MET A 550 -24.40 -7.57 -2.12
CA MET A 550 -24.53 -8.54 -3.22
C MET A 550 -24.63 -9.98 -2.71
N ARG A 551 -23.84 -10.35 -1.70
CA ARG A 551 -23.93 -11.69 -1.07
C ARG A 551 -25.28 -11.89 -0.38
N ALA A 552 -25.75 -10.90 0.37
CA ALA A 552 -27.09 -10.95 0.98
C ALA A 552 -28.20 -11.04 -0.09
N ALA A 553 -28.09 -10.28 -1.18
CA ALA A 553 -29.03 -10.31 -2.29
C ALA A 553 -29.05 -11.67 -3.00
N LEU A 554 -27.89 -12.28 -3.23
CA LEU A 554 -27.77 -13.61 -3.83
C LEU A 554 -28.41 -14.67 -2.92
N LYS A 555 -28.17 -14.61 -1.61
CA LYS A 555 -28.79 -15.50 -0.63
C LYS A 555 -30.32 -15.42 -0.63
N CYS A 556 -30.86 -14.19 -0.73
CA CYS A 556 -32.29 -13.97 -0.91
C CYS A 556 -32.81 -14.66 -2.18
N ALA A 557 -32.16 -14.43 -3.31
CA ALA A 557 -32.55 -14.98 -4.60
C ALA A 557 -32.44 -16.51 -4.64
N ALA A 558 -31.36 -17.08 -4.09
CA ALA A 558 -31.14 -18.53 -3.99
C ALA A 558 -32.22 -19.23 -3.16
N SER A 559 -32.80 -18.51 -2.19
CA SER A 559 -33.93 -19.00 -1.38
C SER A 559 -35.30 -18.71 -2.00
N GLY A 560 -35.36 -18.23 -3.25
CA GLY A 560 -36.59 -17.92 -3.98
C GLY A 560 -37.32 -16.65 -3.50
N ALA A 561 -36.64 -15.76 -2.78
CA ALA A 561 -37.17 -14.46 -2.37
C ALA A 561 -36.75 -13.36 -3.35
N GLN A 562 -37.52 -12.27 -3.39
CA GLN A 562 -37.18 -11.08 -4.15
C GLN A 562 -36.29 -10.16 -3.31
N THR A 563 -35.30 -9.54 -3.95
CA THR A 563 -34.45 -8.51 -3.36
C THR A 563 -34.83 -7.15 -3.95
N ALA A 564 -34.96 -6.13 -3.09
CA ALA A 564 -35.10 -4.74 -3.49
C ALA A 564 -33.88 -3.96 -3.00
N VAL A 565 -33.31 -3.12 -3.86
CA VAL A 565 -32.12 -2.29 -3.58
C VAL A 565 -32.48 -0.83 -3.77
#